data_AF-A0A2M8KSU1-F1
#
_entry.id   AF-A0A2M8KSU1-F1
#
_cell.length_a   1.000
_cell.length_b   1.000
_cell.length_c   1.000
_cell.angle_alpha   90.00
_cell.angle_beta   90.00
_cell.angle_gamma   90.00
#
_symmetry.space_group_name_H-M   'P 1'
#
loop_
_entity.id
_entity.type
_entity.pdbx_description
1 polymer ?
#
loop_
_entity_poly.entity_id
_entity_poly.type
_entity_poly.pdbx_seq_one_letter_code
_entity_poly.pdbx_strand_id
1 'polypeptide(L)'
;MYFTFKNKTFDEKDMFIMLLGLFLIVSYLLHIPMKPFRFSSFVVVFTMLTLARITNVYVQSLTLMVFLISAILLSLVFSPYTLAAYMGVMLVILRVFKKI
;
A
#
# COMPACT_ATOMS: atom_id res chain seq x y z
N MET A 1 -36.19 -0.96 -15.27
CA MET A 1 -34.86 -1.41 -15.75
C MET A 1 -33.88 -1.18 -14.62
N TYR A 2 -33.34 -2.26 -14.06
CA TYR A 2 -32.51 -2.28 -12.85
C TYR A 2 -31.22 -1.45 -13.01
N PHE A 3 -31.19 -0.23 -12.46
CA PHE A 3 -29.93 0.44 -12.16
C PHE A 3 -29.45 0.01 -10.78
N THR A 4 -28.92 -1.21 -10.70
CA THR A 4 -28.02 -1.57 -9.61
C THR A 4 -26.76 -0.75 -9.82
N PHE A 5 -26.70 0.43 -9.18
CA PHE A 5 -25.43 1.01 -8.78
C PHE A 5 -24.74 -0.02 -7.88
N LYS A 6 -23.99 -0.92 -8.52
CA LYS A 6 -23.13 -1.88 -7.85
C LYS A 6 -21.98 -1.04 -7.30
N ASN A 7 -22.22 -0.41 -6.15
CA ASN A 7 -21.32 0.40 -5.34
C ASN A 7 -20.07 -0.42 -4.96
N LYS A 8 -19.20 -0.65 -5.93
CA LYS A 8 -17.94 -1.40 -5.76
C LYS A 8 -16.74 -0.54 -6.16
N THR A 9 -16.92 0.77 -6.17
CA THR A 9 -15.95 1.75 -6.69
C THR A 9 -15.25 2.56 -5.60
N PHE A 10 -15.57 2.33 -4.32
CA PHE A 10 -14.87 2.92 -3.17
C PHE A 10 -14.66 1.82 -2.13
N ASP A 11 -13.73 0.90 -2.41
CA ASP A 11 -13.27 -0.09 -1.42
C ASP A 11 -12.42 0.66 -0.38
N GLU A 12 -12.46 0.27 0.90
CA GLU A 12 -11.73 0.92 2.00
C GLU A 12 -10.23 1.09 1.70
N LYS A 13 -9.71 0.16 0.90
CA LYS A 13 -8.32 0.11 0.43
C LYS A 13 -7.99 1.26 -0.51
N ASP A 14 -8.92 1.65 -1.39
CA ASP A 14 -8.72 2.76 -2.34
C ASP A 14 -8.69 4.08 -1.59
N MET A 15 -9.57 4.26 -0.60
CA MET A 15 -9.54 5.42 0.29
C MET A 15 -8.21 5.51 1.04
N PHE A 16 -7.72 4.38 1.54
CA PHE A 16 -6.45 4.35 2.25
C PHE A 16 -5.26 4.72 1.33
N ILE A 17 -5.18 4.15 0.14
CA ILE A 17 -4.13 4.48 -0.83
C ILE A 17 -4.18 5.96 -1.20
N MET A 18 -5.37 6.50 -1.44
CA MET A 18 -5.57 7.91 -1.75
C MET A 18 -5.13 8.83 -0.60
N LEU A 19 -5.54 8.51 0.64
CA LEU A 19 -5.15 9.25 1.84
C LEU A 19 -3.63 9.19 2.08
N LEU A 20 -3.01 8.03 1.90
CA LEU A 20 -1.57 7.86 2.02
C LEU A 20 -0.82 8.68 0.97
N GLY A 21 -1.30 8.70 -0.27
CA GLY A 21 -0.75 9.52 -1.34
C GLY A 21 -0.86 11.01 -1.05
N LEU A 22 -2.04 11.46 -0.58
CA LEU A 22 -2.28 12.85 -0.20
C LEU A 22 -1.38 13.25 0.98
N PHE A 23 -1.24 12.39 1.99
CA PHE A 23 -0.33 12.61 3.12
C PHE A 23 1.12 12.79 2.65
N LEU A 24 1.60 11.96 1.73
CA LEU A 24 2.96 12.07 1.19
C LEU A 24 3.17 13.39 0.43
N ILE A 25 2.22 13.79 -0.40
CA ILE A 25 2.27 15.06 -1.15
C ILE A 25 2.29 16.24 -0.20
N VAL A 26 1.34 16.29 0.75
CA VAL A 26 1.23 17.39 1.71
C VAL A 26 2.49 17.48 2.58
N SER A 27 3.00 16.35 3.07
CA SER A 27 4.22 16.34 3.88
C SER A 27 5.45 16.75 3.10
N TYR A 28 5.53 16.43 1.80
CA TYR A 28 6.64 16.88 0.95
C TYR A 28 6.59 18.39 0.73
N LEU A 29 5.41 18.94 0.41
CA LEU A 29 5.22 20.37 0.19
C LEU A 29 5.48 21.19 1.46
N LEU A 30 4.96 20.73 2.60
CA LEU A 30 5.10 21.41 3.89
C LEU A 30 6.45 21.14 4.58
N HIS A 31 7.35 20.37 3.96
CA HIS A 31 8.67 20.01 4.51
C HIS A 31 8.60 19.43 5.94
N ILE A 32 7.53 18.68 6.24
CA ILE A 32 7.31 18.11 7.56
C ILE A 32 8.35 17.00 7.79
N PRO A 33 9.15 17.08 8.86
CA PRO A 33 10.13 16.03 9.15
C PRO A 33 9.39 14.74 9.53
N MET A 34 9.47 13.71 8.67
CA MET A 34 8.80 12.41 8.90
C MET A 34 9.53 11.48 9.89
N LYS A 35 10.59 11.94 10.54
CA LYS A 35 11.35 11.12 11.51
C LYS A 35 10.42 10.62 12.63
N PRO A 36 10.53 9.35 13.08
CA PRO A 36 11.60 8.38 12.80
C PRO A 36 11.46 7.65 11.45
N PHE A 37 10.35 7.83 10.75
CA PHE A 37 10.10 7.18 9.47
C PHE A 37 10.83 7.89 8.33
N ARG A 38 11.41 7.11 7.41
CA ARG A 38 12.07 7.66 6.23
C ARG A 38 11.00 7.92 5.17
N PHE A 39 10.92 9.16 4.68
CA PHE A 39 9.99 9.54 3.59
C PHE A 39 10.11 8.58 2.40
N SER A 40 11.33 8.23 2.01
CA SER A 40 11.61 7.26 0.95
C SER A 40 11.01 5.87 1.20
N SER A 41 10.95 5.40 2.44
CA SER A 41 10.29 4.14 2.78
C SER A 41 8.77 4.22 2.58
N PHE A 42 8.12 5.32 2.98
CA PHE A 42 6.69 5.50 2.73
C PHE A 42 6.35 5.61 1.24
N VAL A 43 7.21 6.27 0.45
CA VAL A 43 7.05 6.30 -1.01
C VAL A 43 7.10 4.89 -1.59
N VAL A 44 8.00 4.02 -1.10
CA VAL A 44 8.05 2.61 -1.50
C VAL A 44 6.78 1.86 -1.12
N VAL A 45 6.27 2.08 0.11
CA VAL A 45 5.00 1.46 0.53
C VAL A 45 3.86 1.89 -0.40
N PHE A 46 3.76 3.19 -0.67
CA PHE A 46 2.72 3.74 -1.55
C PHE A 46 2.82 3.20 -2.99
N THR A 47 4.02 3.15 -3.58
CA THR A 47 4.20 2.59 -4.93
C THR A 47 3.88 1.11 -4.98
N MET A 48 4.21 0.34 -3.95
CA MET A 48 3.87 -1.09 -3.90
C MET A 48 2.37 -1.34 -3.74
N LEU A 49 1.67 -0.54 -2.91
CA LEU A 49 0.21 -0.66 -2.77
C LEU A 49 -0.52 -0.27 -4.05
N THR A 50 -0.09 0.79 -4.73
CA THR A 50 -0.66 1.20 -6.02
C THR A 50 -0.40 0.14 -7.10
N LEU A 51 0.81 -0.44 -7.15
CA LEU A 51 1.10 -1.57 -8.03
C LEU A 51 0.26 -2.82 -7.72
N ALA A 52 0.07 -3.15 -6.45
CA ALA A 52 -0.80 -4.25 -6.03
C ALA A 52 -2.24 -4.05 -6.50
N ARG A 53 -2.71 -2.79 -6.48
CA ARG A 53 -4.04 -2.42 -6.99
C ARG A 53 -4.13 -2.53 -8.51
N ILE A 54 -3.16 -2.00 -9.25
CA ILE A 54 -3.10 -2.06 -10.72
C ILE A 54 -3.05 -3.51 -11.20
N THR A 55 -2.28 -4.36 -10.53
CA THR A 55 -2.16 -5.78 -10.86
C THR A 55 -3.38 -6.60 -10.44
N ASN A 56 -4.42 -5.96 -9.91
CA ASN A 56 -5.66 -6.57 -9.43
C ASN A 56 -5.39 -7.76 -8.49
N VAL A 57 -4.31 -7.66 -7.71
CA VAL A 57 -4.02 -8.61 -6.64
C VAL A 57 -5.06 -8.30 -5.57
N TYR A 58 -6.16 -9.05 -5.64
CA TYR A 58 -7.28 -8.93 -4.71
C TYR A 58 -6.83 -9.48 -3.36
N VAL A 59 -6.16 -8.63 -2.59
CA VAL A 59 -5.81 -8.91 -1.20
C VAL A 59 -7.08 -8.73 -0.37
N GLN A 60 -7.42 -9.70 0.47
CA GLN A 60 -8.52 -9.53 1.42
C GLN A 60 -8.19 -8.38 2.37
N SER A 61 -9.21 -7.71 2.93
CA SER A 61 -9.02 -6.55 3.81
C SER A 61 -8.07 -6.84 4.97
N LEU A 62 -8.22 -8.01 5.61
CA LEU A 62 -7.34 -8.49 6.69
C LEU A 62 -5.88 -8.66 6.24
N THR A 63 -5.63 -9.33 5.11
CA THR A 63 -4.26 -9.55 4.62
C THR A 63 -3.58 -8.24 4.22
N LEU A 64 -4.35 -7.28 3.68
CA LEU A 64 -3.83 -5.97 3.33
C LEU A 64 -3.49 -5.14 4.57
N MET A 65 -4.30 -5.23 5.63
CA MET A 65 -4.03 -4.60 6.91
C MET A 65 -2.77 -5.18 7.57
N VAL A 66 -2.62 -6.50 7.61
CA VAL A 66 -1.41 -7.16 8.16
C VAL A 66 -0.17 -6.77 7.35
N PHE A 67 -0.30 -6.73 6.02
CA PHE A 67 0.78 -6.31 5.11
C PHE A 67 1.17 -4.83 5.30
N LEU A 68 0.20 -3.96 5.55
CA LEU A 68 0.47 -2.55 5.85
C LEU A 68 1.17 -2.36 7.19
N ILE A 69 0.68 -3.02 8.23
CA ILE A 69 1.27 -2.93 9.57
C ILE A 69 2.70 -3.46 9.53
N SER A 70 2.94 -4.59 8.86
CA SER A 70 4.30 -5.11 8.69
C SER A 70 5.16 -4.16 7.87
N ALA A 71 4.66 -3.58 6.77
CA ALA A 71 5.41 -2.62 5.97
C ALA A 71 5.78 -1.35 6.77
N ILE A 72 4.87 -0.84 7.61
CA ILE A 72 5.14 0.32 8.47
C ILE A 72 6.18 -0.03 9.54
N LEU A 73 6.07 -1.19 10.19
CA LEU A 73 7.05 -1.63 11.19
C LEU A 73 8.43 -1.87 10.54
N LEU A 74 8.45 -2.50 9.37
CA LEU A 74 9.68 -2.73 8.62
C LEU A 74 10.28 -1.41 8.11
N SER A 75 9.47 -0.39 7.82
CA SER A 75 9.96 0.92 7.38
C SER A 75 10.79 1.67 8.43
N LEU A 76 10.65 1.31 9.72
CA LEU A 76 11.44 1.85 10.83
C LEU A 76 12.86 1.25 10.88
N VAL A 77 13.00 -0.01 10.45
CA VAL A 77 14.23 -0.80 10.63
C VAL A 77 15.00 -0.94 9.32
N PHE A 78 14.29 -1.14 8.21
CA PHE A 78 14.86 -1.49 6.92
C PHE A 78 15.07 -0.27 6.01
N SER A 79 16.03 -0.40 5.09
CA SER A 79 16.25 0.60 4.05
C SER A 79 15.11 0.55 3.01
N PRO A 80 14.87 1.63 2.25
CA PRO A 80 13.81 1.65 1.24
C PRO A 80 13.94 0.52 0.21
N TYR A 81 15.18 0.15 -0.14
CA TYR A 81 15.46 -0.91 -1.10
C TYR A 81 15.09 -2.30 -0.57
N THR A 82 15.45 -2.60 0.69
CA THR A 82 15.10 -3.90 1.30
C THR A 82 13.60 -3.99 1.55
N LEU A 83 12.95 -2.87 1.89
CA LEU A 83 11.49 -2.78 1.99
C LEU A 83 10.81 -3.08 0.63
N ALA A 84 11.32 -2.49 -0.46
CA ALA A 84 10.81 -2.73 -1.81
C ALA A 84 10.93 -4.20 -2.22
N ALA A 85 12.10 -4.81 -1.97
CA ALA A 85 12.32 -6.22 -2.26
C ALA A 85 11.37 -7.12 -1.45
N TYR A 86 11.23 -6.87 -0.15
CA TYR A 86 10.31 -7.61 0.71
C TYR A 86 8.86 -7.52 0.25
N MET A 87 8.38 -6.30 -0.01
CA MET A 87 7.00 -6.07 -0.47
C MET A 87 6.77 -6.70 -1.85
N GLY A 88 7.74 -6.61 -2.76
CA GLY A 88 7.67 -7.25 -4.07
C GLY A 88 7.53 -8.77 -3.98
N VAL A 89 8.38 -9.43 -3.18
CA VAL A 89 8.30 -10.88 -2.94
C VAL A 89 6.95 -11.28 -2.35
N MET A 90 6.46 -10.54 -1.35
CA MET A 90 5.15 -10.79 -0.74
C MET A 90 4.00 -10.66 -1.73
N LEU A 91 4.02 -9.65 -2.61
CA LEU A 91 2.99 -9.50 -3.64
C LEU A 91 3.01 -10.65 -4.65
N VAL A 92 4.20 -11.15 -5.03
CA VAL A 92 4.34 -12.32 -5.89
C VAL A 92 3.78 -13.56 -5.20
N ILE A 93 4.14 -13.80 -3.94
CA ILE A 93 3.63 -14.92 -3.14
C ILE A 93 2.11 -14.87 -3.07
N LEU A 94 1.53 -13.72 -2.69
CA LEU A 94 0.08 -13.55 -2.60
C LEU A 94 -0.62 -13.82 -3.93
N ARG A 95 0.00 -13.45 -5.07
CA ARG A 95 -0.52 -13.74 -6.39
C ARG A 95 -0.47 -15.23 -6.74
N VAL A 96 0.60 -15.92 -6.37
CA VAL A 96 0.76 -17.36 -6.59
C VAL A 96 -0.24 -18.15 -5.75
N PHE A 97 -0.35 -17.85 -4.45
CA PHE A 97 -1.28 -18.52 -3.56
C PHE A 97 -2.75 -18.31 -3.92
N LYS A 98 -3.10 -17.16 -4.53
CA LYS A 98 -4.46 -16.91 -5.03
C LYS A 98 -4.82 -17.72 -6.29
N LYS A 99 -3.83 -18.19 -7.05
CA LYS A 99 -4.06 -19.00 -8.26
C LYS A 99 -4.35 -20.49 -7.94
N ILE A 100 -4.20 -20.89 -6.68
CA ILE A 100 -4.58 -22.20 -6.14
C ILE A 100 -5.99 -22.06 -5.53
#